data_AF-A0A1Q7CMA8-F1
#
_entry.id   AF-A0A1Q7CMA8-F1
#
_cell.length_a   1.000
_cell.length_b   1.000
_cell.length_c   1.000
_cell.angle_alpha   90.00
_cell.angle_beta   90.00
_cell.angle_gamma   90.00
#
_symmetry.space_group_name_H-M   'P 1'
#
loop_
_entity.id
_entity.type
_entity.pdbx_description
1 polymer ?
#
loop_
_entity_poly.entity_id
_entity_poly.type
_entity_poly.pdbx_seq_one_letter_code
_entity_poly.pdbx_strand_id
1 'polypeptide(L)'
;MRERLRRQQGPAVEAVREFYRQHELRDPGATLSRYLWFGLVSGPAPAFQPILRRDELPPEIIALEGFSEILSSYYQEQKIGQLWRQVQPVYNREVERLHDPLSQIVFVASGYLREILEPSGPRTFAVVVEPLVGRITNVRNFGDHYALVLSGGEEIPTDVIRHAFLHFLLDPLPLMYPHVTAVKRPLFEKAATAPRLAPELKDDFASYFAECTVRAVELKLKRISPGEREAAMNRDDEDGYVLVKPLFGALPKFENSEPSMKLFFQDLVRAIDTGAEARRLATVKFAPADTARPEDEAAAEEVARRRSAAPTTVPNDAEVLTALTEGERRIAEKNPRAAEASFQKVLTKYPDQARAWYGIGLVALLDHDAARAKQVFGRLTTGEHAATQDPMVLAWSHVYLARIYDDEGNPEVAKMEYQSVLNVEGGPEQAKQAAQKGLAAVGGDKTTARP
;
A
#
# COMPACT_ATOMS: atom_id res chain seq x y z
N MET A 1 -8.84 -13.46 33.67
CA MET A 1 -8.64 -12.00 33.45
C MET A 1 -9.95 -11.23 33.45
N ARG A 2 -10.89 -11.50 32.53
CA ARG A 2 -12.15 -10.76 32.39
C ARG A 2 -12.95 -10.59 33.68
N GLU A 3 -13.08 -11.65 34.48
CA GLU A 3 -13.75 -11.58 35.79
C GLU A 3 -13.05 -10.63 36.77
N ARG A 4 -11.72 -10.61 36.77
CA ARG A 4 -10.92 -9.72 37.61
C ARG A 4 -11.14 -8.26 37.23
N LEU A 5 -11.11 -7.94 35.93
CA LEU A 5 -11.37 -6.58 35.43
C LEU A 5 -12.79 -6.11 35.77
N ARG A 6 -13.80 -6.98 35.67
CA ARG A 6 -15.19 -6.65 36.05
C ARG A 6 -15.37 -6.29 37.52
N ARG A 7 -14.54 -6.85 38.41
CA ARG A 7 -14.61 -6.61 39.86
C ARG A 7 -13.83 -5.37 40.33
N GLN A 8 -13.07 -4.73 39.44
CA GLN A 8 -12.33 -3.52 39.80
C GLN A 8 -13.29 -2.37 40.14
N GLN A 9 -12.82 -1.52 41.06
CA GLN A 9 -13.53 -0.35 41.57
C GLN A 9 -12.52 0.76 41.83
N GLY A 10 -13.01 2.00 41.86
CA GLY A 10 -12.19 3.20 42.09
C GLY A 10 -12.58 4.32 41.13
N PRO A 11 -12.17 5.57 41.41
CA PRO A 11 -12.51 6.72 40.57
C PRO A 11 -11.99 6.58 39.14
N ALA A 12 -10.79 6.01 38.92
CA ALA A 12 -10.30 5.81 37.56
C ALA A 12 -11.05 4.70 36.81
N VAL A 13 -11.54 3.66 37.51
CA VAL A 13 -12.41 2.63 36.92
C VAL A 13 -13.73 3.22 36.45
N GLU A 14 -14.36 4.07 37.28
CA GLU A 14 -15.61 4.73 36.90
C GLU A 14 -15.41 5.71 35.74
N ALA A 15 -14.28 6.42 35.70
CA ALA A 15 -13.92 7.29 34.58
C ALA A 15 -13.80 6.52 33.25
N VAL A 16 -13.11 5.37 33.24
CA VAL A 16 -13.02 4.50 32.04
C VAL A 16 -14.41 4.00 31.61
N ARG A 17 -15.25 3.57 32.55
CA ARG A 17 -16.61 3.08 32.26
C ARG A 17 -17.51 4.17 31.69
N GLU A 18 -17.45 5.37 32.26
CA GLU A 18 -18.19 6.53 31.76
C GLU A 18 -17.72 6.91 30.37
N PHE A 19 -16.40 7.02 30.16
CA PHE A 19 -15.84 7.33 28.84
C PHE A 19 -16.27 6.29 27.80
N TYR A 20 -16.19 5.00 28.13
CA TYR A 20 -16.66 3.95 27.23
C TYR A 20 -18.14 4.12 26.86
N ARG A 21 -19.03 4.35 27.84
CA ARG A 21 -20.46 4.56 27.60
C ARG A 21 -20.75 5.77 26.71
N GLN A 22 -19.97 6.83 26.83
CA GLN A 22 -20.14 8.05 26.02
C GLN A 22 -19.67 7.88 24.56
N HIS A 23 -18.75 6.95 24.31
CA HIS A 23 -18.12 6.74 23.01
C HIS A 23 -18.54 5.44 22.31
N GLU A 24 -19.42 4.67 22.94
CA GLU A 24 -20.00 3.45 22.40
C GLU A 24 -20.85 3.75 21.15
N LEU A 25 -20.61 2.98 20.09
CA LEU A 25 -21.39 3.04 18.85
C LEU A 25 -22.53 2.03 18.88
N ARG A 26 -23.52 2.24 18.00
CA ARG A 26 -24.61 1.28 17.79
C ARG A 26 -24.11 -0.11 17.39
N ASP A 27 -23.03 -0.15 16.62
CA ASP A 27 -22.37 -1.39 16.26
C ASP A 27 -21.21 -1.69 17.25
N PRO A 28 -21.27 -2.82 17.98
CA PRO A 28 -20.19 -3.24 18.87
C PRO A 28 -18.86 -3.50 18.15
N GLY A 29 -18.90 -3.94 16.90
CA GLY A 29 -17.70 -4.18 16.08
C GLY A 29 -16.95 -2.87 15.79
N ALA A 30 -17.66 -1.85 15.34
CA ALA A 30 -17.15 -0.51 15.12
C ALA A 30 -16.64 0.13 16.43
N THR A 31 -17.31 -0.11 17.56
CA THR A 31 -16.82 0.33 18.88
C THR A 31 -15.48 -0.31 19.20
N LEU A 32 -15.38 -1.64 19.07
CA LEU A 32 -14.14 -2.38 19.29
C LEU A 32 -13.01 -1.90 18.36
N SER A 33 -13.30 -1.67 17.08
CA SER A 33 -12.33 -1.19 16.09
C SER A 33 -11.64 0.10 16.55
N ARG A 34 -12.38 1.07 17.12
CA ARG A 34 -11.79 2.33 17.63
C ARG A 34 -10.75 2.11 18.72
N TYR A 35 -11.03 1.22 19.66
CA TYR A 35 -10.10 0.92 20.76
C TYR A 35 -8.92 0.05 20.30
N LEU A 36 -9.11 -0.83 19.31
CA LEU A 36 -8.01 -1.55 18.67
C LEU A 36 -7.04 -0.58 17.97
N TRP A 37 -7.59 0.35 17.18
CA TRP A 37 -6.83 1.43 16.59
C TRP A 37 -6.04 2.19 17.65
N PHE A 38 -6.70 2.56 18.76
CA PHE A 38 -6.04 3.28 19.85
C PHE A 38 -4.85 2.49 20.40
N GLY A 39 -5.02 1.19 20.63
CA GLY A 39 -3.93 0.33 21.09
C GLY A 39 -2.75 0.25 20.11
N LEU A 40 -3.00 0.21 18.81
CA LEU A 40 -1.96 0.11 17.78
C LEU A 40 -1.12 1.37 17.64
N VAL A 41 -1.70 2.55 17.85
CA VAL A 41 -1.03 3.84 17.69
C VAL A 41 -0.65 4.49 19.02
N SER A 42 -0.88 3.81 20.14
CA SER A 42 -0.51 4.31 21.48
C SER A 42 0.96 4.10 21.77
N GLY A 43 1.59 5.12 22.34
CA GLY A 43 2.93 5.06 22.90
C GLY A 43 2.99 4.29 24.22
N PRO A 44 4.17 4.21 24.84
CA PRO A 44 4.39 3.37 26.00
C PRO A 44 3.56 3.78 27.22
N ALA A 45 3.19 2.77 28.02
CA ALA A 45 2.63 2.99 29.35
C ALA A 45 3.64 3.73 30.26
N PRO A 46 3.17 4.52 31.23
CA PRO A 46 1.75 4.77 31.55
C PRO A 46 1.13 5.92 30.73
N ALA A 47 1.89 6.61 29.88
CA ALA A 47 1.42 7.86 29.26
C ALA A 47 0.45 7.65 28.10
N PHE A 48 0.60 6.56 27.33
CA PHE A 48 -0.27 6.21 26.19
C PHE A 48 -0.48 7.36 25.18
N GLN A 49 0.54 8.20 25.00
CA GLN A 49 0.50 9.29 24.03
C GLN A 49 0.60 8.73 22.62
N PRO A 50 -0.22 9.16 21.65
CA PRO A 50 -0.15 8.65 20.29
C PRO A 50 1.26 8.78 19.69
N ILE A 51 1.72 7.75 18.99
CA ILE A 51 3.03 7.74 18.31
C ILE A 51 2.98 8.48 16.96
N LEU A 52 1.79 8.66 16.40
CA LEU A 52 1.54 9.35 15.15
C LEU A 52 1.18 10.81 15.39
N ARG A 53 1.42 11.65 14.39
CA ARG A 53 0.98 13.05 14.43
C ARG A 53 -0.55 13.13 14.28
N ARG A 54 -1.15 14.21 14.78
CA ARG A 54 -2.62 14.37 14.78
C ARG A 54 -3.25 14.32 13.37
N ASP A 55 -2.57 14.83 12.37
CA ASP A 55 -2.96 14.81 10.94
C ASP A 55 -2.84 13.42 10.28
N GLU A 56 -2.09 12.52 10.90
CA GLU A 56 -1.91 11.12 10.47
C GLU A 56 -2.87 10.17 11.19
N LEU A 57 -3.51 10.61 12.29
CA LEU A 57 -4.40 9.77 13.08
C LEU A 57 -5.69 9.42 12.32
N PRO A 58 -6.13 8.15 12.39
CA PRO A 58 -7.45 7.76 11.91
C PRO A 58 -8.58 8.56 12.60
N PRO A 59 -9.69 8.87 11.90
CA PRO A 59 -10.85 9.53 12.50
C PRO A 59 -11.37 8.83 13.77
N GLU A 60 -11.25 7.50 13.81
CA GLU A 60 -11.57 6.65 14.95
C GLU A 60 -10.80 7.03 16.22
N ILE A 61 -9.54 7.46 16.09
CA ILE A 61 -8.70 7.89 17.23
C ILE A 61 -9.03 9.31 17.64
N ILE A 62 -9.28 10.19 16.68
CA ILE A 62 -9.68 11.57 16.96
C ILE A 62 -10.98 11.56 17.79
N ALA A 63 -11.89 10.63 17.50
CA ALA A 63 -13.10 10.43 18.29
C ALA A 63 -12.85 9.95 19.73
N LEU A 64 -11.64 9.53 20.10
CA LEU A 64 -11.24 9.12 21.45
C LEU A 64 -10.30 10.13 22.13
N GLU A 65 -10.32 11.39 21.70
CA GLU A 65 -9.51 12.47 22.30
C GLU A 65 -9.70 12.52 23.83
N GLY A 66 -8.58 12.61 24.57
CA GLY A 66 -8.57 12.58 26.05
C GLY A 66 -8.52 11.19 26.69
N PHE A 67 -8.74 10.10 25.92
CA PHE A 67 -8.73 8.74 26.49
C PHE A 67 -7.39 8.34 27.11
N SER A 68 -6.26 8.81 26.56
CA SER A 68 -4.91 8.50 27.07
C SER A 68 -4.72 8.87 28.55
N GLU A 69 -5.25 10.01 28.99
CA GLU A 69 -5.13 10.47 30.38
C GLU A 69 -5.98 9.63 31.33
N ILE A 70 -7.19 9.26 30.88
CA ILE A 70 -8.10 8.37 31.61
C ILE A 70 -7.46 6.97 31.75
N LEU A 71 -6.90 6.45 30.66
CA LEU A 71 -6.23 5.15 30.65
C LEU A 71 -4.96 5.16 31.52
N SER A 72 -4.19 6.24 31.52
CA SER A 72 -3.02 6.43 32.39
C SER A 72 -3.40 6.33 33.87
N SER A 73 -4.46 7.05 34.26
CA SER A 73 -4.98 7.03 35.63
C SER A 73 -5.44 5.64 36.03
N TYR A 74 -6.18 4.96 35.15
CA TYR A 74 -6.63 3.58 35.37
C TYR A 74 -5.47 2.59 35.46
N TYR A 75 -4.46 2.71 34.60
CA TYR A 75 -3.28 1.86 34.59
C TYR A 75 -2.53 1.90 35.93
N GLN A 76 -2.40 3.10 36.51
CA GLN A 76 -1.75 3.32 37.80
C GLN A 76 -2.61 2.81 38.96
N GLU A 77 -3.88 3.25 39.05
CA GLU A 77 -4.81 2.89 40.13
C GLU A 77 -4.97 1.37 40.25
N GLN A 78 -5.19 0.71 39.12
CA GLN A 78 -5.46 -0.73 39.06
C GLN A 78 -4.19 -1.58 38.93
N LYS A 79 -3.01 -0.95 38.99
CA LYS A 79 -1.69 -1.60 38.92
C LYS A 79 -1.58 -2.54 37.71
N ILE A 80 -2.06 -2.08 36.55
CA ILE A 80 -2.16 -2.89 35.33
C ILE A 80 -0.80 -3.42 34.89
N GLY A 81 0.30 -2.68 35.09
CA GLY A 81 1.65 -3.19 34.82
C GLY A 81 2.06 -4.40 35.68
N GLN A 82 1.56 -4.52 36.91
CA GLN A 82 1.78 -5.72 37.73
C GLN A 82 0.94 -6.88 37.23
N LEU A 83 -0.30 -6.59 36.83
CA LEU A 83 -1.20 -7.57 36.25
C LEU A 83 -0.66 -8.12 34.92
N TRP A 84 -0.12 -7.26 34.06
CA TRP A 84 0.52 -7.64 32.80
C TRP A 84 1.64 -8.64 33.02
N ARG A 85 2.56 -8.39 33.97
CA ARG A 85 3.64 -9.33 34.31
C ARG A 85 3.14 -10.72 34.71
N GLN A 86 1.95 -10.83 35.31
CA GLN A 86 1.35 -12.11 35.68
C GLN A 86 0.80 -12.88 34.48
N VAL A 87 0.31 -12.17 33.46
CA VAL A 87 -0.35 -12.78 32.29
C VAL A 87 0.50 -12.85 31.04
N GLN A 88 1.60 -12.09 30.98
CA GLN A 88 2.53 -12.08 29.87
C GLN A 88 3.00 -13.49 29.46
N PRO A 89 3.27 -14.45 30.37
CA PRO A 89 3.62 -15.82 29.97
C PRO A 89 2.53 -16.53 29.15
N VAL A 90 1.24 -16.20 29.37
CA VAL A 90 0.12 -16.75 28.60
C VAL A 90 0.13 -16.17 27.18
N TYR A 91 0.36 -14.86 27.03
CA TYR A 91 0.49 -14.22 25.72
C TYR A 91 1.69 -14.76 24.95
N ASN A 92 2.85 -14.89 25.62
CA ASN A 92 4.06 -15.43 25.01
C ASN A 92 3.82 -16.84 24.43
N ARG A 93 3.09 -17.71 25.14
CA ARG A 93 2.75 -19.04 24.65
C ARG A 93 1.88 -18.99 23.38
N GLU A 94 0.91 -18.08 23.32
CA GLU A 94 0.09 -17.92 22.11
C GLU A 94 0.89 -17.36 20.93
N VAL A 95 1.81 -16.42 21.19
CA VAL A 95 2.76 -15.92 20.19
C VAL A 95 3.65 -17.05 19.67
N GLU A 96 4.17 -17.89 20.56
CA GLU A 96 5.03 -19.02 20.23
C GLU A 96 4.28 -20.06 19.38
N ARG A 97 3.00 -20.33 19.70
CA ARG A 97 2.13 -21.21 18.91
C ARG A 97 1.87 -20.70 17.49
N LEU A 98 1.79 -19.38 17.32
CA LEU A 98 1.59 -18.74 16.02
C LEU A 98 2.88 -18.65 15.20
N HIS A 99 4.05 -18.81 15.81
CA HIS A 99 5.32 -18.56 15.16
C HIS A 99 5.52 -19.41 13.89
N ASP A 100 5.42 -20.74 13.99
CA ASP A 100 5.72 -21.62 12.85
C ASP A 100 4.76 -21.41 11.66
N PRO A 101 3.42 -21.35 11.85
CA PRO A 101 2.50 -21.10 10.73
C PRO A 101 2.73 -19.74 10.06
N LEU A 102 3.00 -18.69 10.85
CA LEU A 102 3.31 -17.37 10.31
C LEU A 102 4.61 -17.38 9.51
N SER A 103 5.68 -17.97 10.08
CA SER A 103 6.97 -18.09 9.41
C SER A 103 6.85 -18.84 8.09
N GLN A 104 6.04 -19.90 8.04
CA GLN A 104 5.77 -20.63 6.81
C GLN A 104 5.05 -19.78 5.76
N ILE A 105 4.04 -18.99 6.16
CA ILE A 105 3.33 -18.07 5.26
C ILE A 105 4.30 -17.04 4.68
N VAL A 106 5.09 -16.40 5.55
CA VAL A 106 6.09 -15.39 5.15
C VAL A 106 7.10 -16.00 4.18
N PHE A 107 7.64 -17.17 4.49
CA PHE A 107 8.61 -17.87 3.65
C PHE A 107 8.04 -18.22 2.27
N VAL A 108 6.85 -18.83 2.22
CA VAL A 108 6.23 -19.26 0.96
C VAL A 108 5.83 -18.07 0.08
N ALA A 109 5.19 -17.05 0.66
CA ALA A 109 4.73 -15.89 -0.11
C ALA A 109 5.91 -15.04 -0.62
N SER A 110 6.89 -14.75 0.25
CA SER A 110 8.07 -13.98 -0.15
C SER A 110 8.94 -14.76 -1.15
N GLY A 111 9.05 -16.08 -0.97
CA GLY A 111 9.76 -16.96 -1.90
C GLY A 111 9.11 -17.03 -3.28
N TYR A 112 7.78 -17.16 -3.34
CA TYR A 112 7.05 -17.14 -4.61
C TYR A 112 7.20 -15.80 -5.33
N LEU A 113 7.04 -14.68 -4.63
CA LEU A 113 7.17 -13.34 -5.21
C LEU A 113 8.63 -12.90 -5.41
N ARG A 114 9.59 -13.65 -4.87
CA ARG A 114 11.04 -13.34 -4.82
C ARG A 114 11.32 -11.97 -4.23
N GLU A 115 10.55 -11.60 -3.21
CA GLU A 115 10.71 -10.34 -2.49
C GLU A 115 11.68 -10.52 -1.32
N ILE A 116 12.62 -9.58 -1.18
CA ILE A 116 13.55 -9.53 -0.05
C ILE A 116 12.95 -8.57 0.96
N LEU A 117 12.59 -9.10 2.13
CA LEU A 117 12.07 -8.29 3.23
C LEU A 117 13.20 -7.49 3.86
N GLU A 118 13.03 -6.18 3.99
CA GLU A 118 13.95 -5.28 4.68
C GLU A 118 13.44 -5.04 6.12
N PRO A 119 14.06 -5.62 7.16
CA PRO A 119 13.54 -5.51 8.54
C PRO A 119 13.55 -4.08 9.09
N SER A 120 14.41 -3.21 8.54
CA SER A 120 14.51 -1.79 8.87
C SER A 120 13.85 -0.89 7.84
N GLY A 121 13.04 -1.46 6.93
CA GLY A 121 12.29 -0.69 5.95
C GLY A 121 11.19 0.15 6.60
N PRO A 122 10.70 1.20 5.92
CA PRO A 122 9.62 2.04 6.44
C PRO A 122 8.28 1.30 6.52
N ARG A 123 8.12 0.21 5.74
CA ARG A 123 6.92 -0.63 5.72
C ARG A 123 7.06 -1.79 6.69
N THR A 124 6.09 -1.93 7.59
CA THR A 124 6.11 -3.00 8.60
C THR A 124 4.88 -3.87 8.49
N PHE A 125 5.05 -5.17 8.73
CA PHE A 125 3.95 -6.11 8.93
C PHE A 125 4.03 -6.69 10.34
N ALA A 126 3.03 -6.41 11.17
CA ALA A 126 2.95 -6.84 12.56
C ALA A 126 1.74 -7.75 12.77
N VAL A 127 1.92 -8.83 13.52
CA VAL A 127 0.80 -9.64 14.01
C VAL A 127 0.72 -9.48 15.52
N VAL A 128 -0.39 -8.91 15.99
CA VAL A 128 -0.65 -8.64 17.40
C VAL A 128 -1.58 -9.72 17.94
N VAL A 129 -1.13 -10.40 19.00
CA VAL A 129 -1.92 -11.46 19.64
C VAL A 129 -2.65 -10.86 20.84
N GLU A 130 -3.97 -10.79 20.75
CA GLU A 130 -4.85 -10.25 21.79
C GLU A 130 -6.00 -11.22 22.11
N PRO A 131 -5.79 -12.17 23.05
CA PRO A 131 -6.79 -13.17 23.43
C PRO A 131 -8.10 -12.59 23.99
N LEU A 132 -8.14 -11.31 24.40
CA LEU A 132 -9.35 -10.69 24.95
C LEU A 132 -10.27 -10.08 23.89
N VAL A 133 -9.82 -9.90 22.64
CA VAL A 133 -10.56 -9.26 21.53
C VAL A 133 -11.65 -10.17 20.92
N GLY A 134 -11.70 -11.46 21.27
CA GLY A 134 -12.73 -12.39 20.79
C GLY A 134 -12.50 -12.86 19.35
N ARG A 135 -13.42 -13.64 18.75
CA ARG A 135 -13.19 -14.36 17.47
C ARG A 135 -13.01 -13.50 16.20
N ILE A 136 -12.81 -12.20 16.32
CA ILE A 136 -12.70 -11.29 15.18
C ILE A 136 -11.23 -11.15 14.80
N THR A 137 -10.88 -11.58 13.58
CA THR A 137 -9.58 -11.26 12.98
C THR A 137 -9.67 -9.85 12.39
N ASN A 138 -8.82 -8.95 12.86
CA ASN A 138 -8.87 -7.54 12.48
C ASN A 138 -7.60 -7.19 11.72
N VAL A 139 -7.67 -7.07 10.39
CA VAL A 139 -6.58 -6.51 9.59
C VAL A 139 -6.68 -4.99 9.66
N ARG A 140 -5.57 -4.29 9.89
CA ARG A 140 -5.52 -2.85 10.08
C ARG A 140 -4.30 -2.29 9.37
N ASN A 141 -4.51 -1.31 8.49
CA ASN A 141 -3.44 -0.68 7.74
C ASN A 141 -3.44 0.83 8.00
N PHE A 142 -2.32 1.40 8.44
CA PHE A 142 -2.14 2.85 8.50
C PHE A 142 -0.85 3.25 7.80
N GLY A 143 -0.99 3.98 6.69
CA GLY A 143 0.13 4.31 5.82
C GLY A 143 0.88 3.06 5.38
N ASP A 144 2.12 2.94 5.83
CA ASP A 144 3.05 1.87 5.50
C ASP A 144 3.07 0.72 6.53
N HIS A 145 2.23 0.79 7.57
CA HIS A 145 2.18 -0.17 8.66
C HIS A 145 0.94 -1.06 8.57
N TYR A 146 1.18 -2.35 8.38
CA TYR A 146 0.17 -3.40 8.39
C TYR A 146 0.18 -4.07 9.76
N ALA A 147 -0.99 -4.17 10.38
CA ALA A 147 -1.19 -4.80 11.66
C ALA A 147 -2.35 -5.79 11.58
N LEU A 148 -2.13 -7.03 12.00
CA LEU A 148 -3.16 -8.04 12.11
C LEU A 148 -3.39 -8.38 13.57
N VAL A 149 -4.58 -8.09 14.10
CA VAL A 149 -4.94 -8.43 15.47
C VAL A 149 -5.67 -9.78 15.48
N LEU A 150 -5.07 -10.76 16.16
CA LEU A 150 -5.58 -12.12 16.28
C LEU A 150 -5.96 -12.40 17.73
N SER A 151 -7.17 -12.90 17.95
CA SER A 151 -7.49 -13.59 19.20
C SER A 151 -6.86 -14.97 19.13
N GLY A 152 -5.93 -15.29 20.05
CA GLY A 152 -5.23 -16.57 20.11
C GLY A 152 -6.15 -17.78 20.41
N GLY A 153 -7.05 -18.12 19.49
CA GLY A 153 -7.99 -19.24 19.56
C GLY A 153 -7.44 -20.52 18.90
N GLU A 154 -8.11 -21.65 19.11
CA GLU A 154 -7.58 -22.97 18.70
C GLU A 154 -7.20 -23.05 17.21
N GLU A 155 -8.01 -22.46 16.33
CA GLU A 155 -7.76 -22.43 14.90
C GLU A 155 -7.01 -21.14 14.48
N ILE A 156 -5.91 -21.31 13.76
CA ILE A 156 -5.10 -20.21 13.23
C ILE A 156 -5.66 -19.83 11.85
N PRO A 157 -6.10 -18.58 11.63
CA PRO A 157 -6.73 -18.16 10.38
C PRO A 157 -5.68 -17.93 9.28
N THR A 158 -5.03 -19.02 8.83
CA THR A 158 -3.89 -18.98 7.91
C THR A 158 -4.20 -18.30 6.58
N ASP A 159 -5.43 -18.43 6.08
CA ASP A 159 -5.87 -17.77 4.86
C ASP A 159 -5.93 -16.25 5.02
N VAL A 160 -6.49 -15.75 6.13
CA VAL A 160 -6.55 -14.32 6.42
C VAL A 160 -5.14 -13.74 6.59
N ILE A 161 -4.28 -14.43 7.33
CA ILE A 161 -2.89 -14.00 7.55
C ILE A 161 -2.14 -13.92 6.21
N ARG A 162 -2.29 -14.94 5.36
CA ARG A 162 -1.64 -14.97 4.04
C ARG A 162 -2.15 -13.85 3.15
N HIS A 163 -3.46 -13.65 3.10
CA HIS A 163 -4.08 -12.60 2.30
C HIS A 163 -3.57 -11.22 2.73
N ALA A 164 -3.60 -10.91 4.04
CA ALA A 164 -3.06 -9.67 4.58
C ALA A 164 -1.56 -9.47 4.28
N PHE A 165 -0.77 -10.54 4.38
CA PHE A 165 0.67 -10.47 4.07
C PHE A 165 0.93 -10.26 2.57
N LEU A 166 0.10 -10.83 1.69
CA LEU A 166 0.19 -10.59 0.26
C LEU A 166 -0.16 -9.14 -0.10
N HIS A 167 -1.13 -8.52 0.56
CA HIS A 167 -1.39 -7.08 0.42
C HIS A 167 -0.18 -6.25 0.82
N PHE A 168 0.48 -6.59 1.94
CA PHE A 168 1.74 -5.96 2.33
C PHE A 168 2.77 -6.02 1.20
N LEU A 169 2.88 -7.12 0.46
CA LEU A 169 3.85 -7.22 -0.64
C LEU A 169 3.39 -6.54 -1.94
N LEU A 170 2.11 -6.64 -2.29
CA LEU A 170 1.61 -6.36 -3.65
C LEU A 170 0.94 -5.00 -3.81
N ASP A 171 0.38 -4.43 -2.75
CA ASP A 171 -0.36 -3.17 -2.84
C ASP A 171 0.42 -1.97 -3.41
N PRO A 172 1.75 -1.83 -3.20
CA PRO A 172 2.49 -0.72 -3.79
C PRO A 172 2.59 -0.80 -5.32
N LEU A 173 2.43 -1.98 -5.92
CA LEU A 173 2.76 -2.18 -7.33
C LEU A 173 1.85 -1.38 -8.28
N PRO A 174 0.50 -1.39 -8.12
CA PRO A 174 -0.37 -0.54 -8.95
C PRO A 174 -0.11 0.96 -8.76
N LEU A 175 0.33 1.37 -7.57
CA LEU A 175 0.64 2.77 -7.24
C LEU A 175 1.98 3.24 -7.81
N MET A 176 2.97 2.35 -7.87
CA MET A 176 4.26 2.63 -8.53
C MET A 176 4.14 2.69 -10.05
N TYR A 177 3.23 1.89 -10.63
CA TYR A 177 3.05 1.77 -12.08
C TYR A 177 1.62 2.06 -12.56
N PRO A 178 1.02 3.22 -12.24
CA PRO A 178 -0.39 3.48 -12.52
C PRO A 178 -0.69 3.65 -14.02
N HIS A 179 0.31 4.06 -14.82
CA HIS A 179 0.21 4.10 -16.28
C HIS A 179 0.08 2.69 -16.88
N VAL A 180 0.82 1.71 -16.36
CA VAL A 180 0.76 0.31 -16.80
C VAL A 180 -0.57 -0.32 -16.43
N THR A 181 -1.13 -0.03 -15.26
CA THR A 181 -2.43 -0.58 -14.86
C THR A 181 -3.59 0.14 -15.55
N ALA A 182 -3.47 1.45 -15.82
CA ALA A 182 -4.57 2.26 -16.36
C ALA A 182 -5.11 1.77 -17.72
N VAL A 183 -4.32 1.08 -18.56
CA VAL A 183 -4.83 0.45 -19.79
C VAL A 183 -5.84 -0.68 -19.54
N LYS A 184 -6.00 -1.14 -18.30
CA LYS A 184 -6.99 -2.15 -17.88
C LYS A 184 -8.25 -1.53 -17.28
N ARG A 185 -8.31 -0.19 -17.18
CA ARG A 185 -9.46 0.54 -16.61
C ARG A 185 -10.81 0.22 -17.28
N PRO A 186 -10.93 0.01 -18.60
CA PRO A 186 -12.21 -0.39 -19.19
C PRO A 186 -12.78 -1.71 -18.62
N LEU A 187 -11.92 -2.64 -18.20
CA LEU A 187 -12.36 -3.88 -17.52
C LEU A 187 -12.88 -3.57 -16.12
N PHE A 188 -12.22 -2.66 -15.41
CA PHE A 188 -12.63 -2.19 -14.09
C PHE A 188 -13.96 -1.43 -14.13
N GLU A 189 -14.18 -0.54 -15.09
CA GLU A 189 -15.44 0.21 -15.19
C GLU A 189 -16.66 -0.72 -15.28
N LYS A 190 -16.50 -1.86 -15.98
CA LYS A 190 -17.52 -2.90 -15.99
C LYS A 190 -17.59 -3.67 -14.67
N ALA A 191 -16.45 -4.03 -14.08
CA ALA A 191 -16.37 -4.69 -12.79
C ALA A 191 -17.00 -3.88 -11.64
N ALA A 192 -16.83 -2.57 -11.63
CA ALA A 192 -17.37 -1.63 -10.65
C ALA A 192 -18.91 -1.65 -10.59
N THR A 193 -19.57 -2.13 -11.65
CA THR A 193 -21.03 -2.32 -11.67
C THR A 193 -21.50 -3.60 -10.96
N ALA A 194 -20.58 -4.49 -10.54
CA ALA A 194 -20.91 -5.71 -9.85
C ALA A 194 -21.56 -5.41 -8.49
N PRO A 195 -22.73 -5.99 -8.16
CA PRO A 195 -23.42 -5.73 -6.90
C PRO A 195 -22.61 -6.13 -5.67
N ARG A 196 -21.84 -7.22 -5.75
CA ARG A 196 -21.06 -7.78 -4.64
C ARG A 196 -19.63 -7.28 -4.54
N LEU A 197 -19.19 -6.42 -5.46
CA LEU A 197 -17.86 -5.81 -5.31
C LEU A 197 -17.89 -4.88 -4.09
N ALA A 198 -16.85 -4.97 -3.25
CA ALA A 198 -16.73 -4.13 -2.05
C ALA A 198 -16.87 -2.64 -2.41
N PRO A 199 -17.71 -1.86 -1.71
CA PRO A 199 -17.99 -0.47 -2.05
C PRO A 199 -16.73 0.40 -2.19
N GLU A 200 -15.74 0.19 -1.33
CA GLU A 200 -14.47 0.95 -1.30
C GLU A 200 -13.65 0.73 -2.57
N LEU A 201 -13.80 -0.43 -3.22
CA LEU A 201 -13.08 -0.77 -4.43
C LEU A 201 -13.76 -0.24 -5.70
N LYS A 202 -15.04 0.18 -5.64
CA LYS A 202 -15.79 0.63 -6.82
C LYS A 202 -15.25 1.93 -7.41
N ASP A 203 -14.65 2.77 -6.59
CA ASP A 203 -14.09 4.06 -6.99
C ASP A 203 -12.55 4.13 -6.85
N ASP A 204 -11.90 3.06 -6.34
CA ASP A 204 -10.45 2.95 -6.22
C ASP A 204 -9.89 1.83 -7.12
N PHE A 205 -9.53 2.21 -8.35
CA PHE A 205 -8.96 1.29 -9.32
C PHE A 205 -7.64 0.66 -8.86
N ALA A 206 -6.79 1.39 -8.14
CA ALA A 206 -5.48 0.87 -7.73
C ALA A 206 -5.65 -0.22 -6.66
N SER A 207 -6.50 0.04 -5.67
CA SER A 207 -6.85 -0.94 -4.63
C SER A 207 -7.58 -2.15 -5.22
N TYR A 208 -8.50 -1.95 -6.16
CA TYR A 208 -9.16 -3.04 -6.89
C TYR A 208 -8.16 -3.92 -7.64
N PHE A 209 -7.20 -3.32 -8.33
CA PHE A 209 -6.19 -4.06 -9.08
C PHE A 209 -5.27 -4.84 -8.13
N ALA A 210 -4.88 -4.24 -7.01
CA ALA A 210 -4.10 -4.89 -5.97
C ALA A 210 -4.83 -6.11 -5.40
N GLU A 211 -6.10 -5.97 -5.03
CA GLU A 211 -6.97 -7.04 -4.55
C GLU A 211 -7.04 -8.22 -5.53
N CYS A 212 -7.29 -7.94 -6.82
CA CYS A 212 -7.30 -8.98 -7.85
C CYS A 212 -5.95 -9.68 -8.01
N THR A 213 -4.84 -8.93 -7.84
CA THR A 213 -3.48 -9.49 -7.90
C THR A 213 -3.20 -10.39 -6.69
N VAL A 214 -3.58 -9.95 -5.49
CA VAL A 214 -3.46 -10.73 -4.25
C VAL A 214 -4.23 -12.05 -4.38
N ARG A 215 -5.49 -12.01 -4.80
CA ARG A 215 -6.32 -13.21 -5.03
C ARG A 215 -5.69 -14.16 -6.04
N ALA A 216 -5.21 -13.65 -7.17
CA ALA A 216 -4.57 -14.47 -8.20
C ALA A 216 -3.30 -15.17 -7.67
N VAL A 217 -2.45 -14.46 -6.93
CA VAL A 217 -1.25 -15.05 -6.30
C VAL A 217 -1.67 -16.06 -5.22
N GLU A 218 -2.69 -15.75 -4.42
CA GLU A 218 -3.16 -16.67 -3.39
C GLU A 218 -3.63 -18.02 -3.98
N LEU A 219 -4.32 -18.00 -5.12
CA LEU A 219 -4.73 -19.22 -5.83
C LEU A 219 -3.55 -20.09 -6.31
N LYS A 220 -2.36 -19.50 -6.48
CA LYS A 220 -1.11 -20.24 -6.77
C LYS A 220 -0.51 -20.85 -5.51
N LEU A 221 -0.63 -20.17 -4.37
CA LEU A 221 -0.09 -20.63 -3.10
C LEU A 221 -0.98 -21.67 -2.40
N LYS A 222 -2.29 -21.65 -2.66
CA LYS A 222 -3.26 -22.60 -2.10
C LYS A 222 -3.08 -24.01 -2.68
N ARG A 223 -3.07 -25.00 -1.80
CA ARG A 223 -3.10 -26.43 -2.16
C ARG A 223 -4.53 -26.88 -2.45
N ILE A 224 -5.05 -26.49 -3.60
CA ILE A 224 -6.40 -26.82 -4.09
C ILE A 224 -6.33 -27.51 -5.45
N SER A 225 -7.34 -28.31 -5.75
CA SER A 225 -7.46 -28.98 -7.04
C SER A 225 -7.67 -27.97 -8.19
N PRO A 226 -7.35 -28.33 -9.45
CA PRO A 226 -7.63 -27.47 -10.59
C PRO A 226 -9.09 -27.04 -10.70
N GLY A 227 -10.03 -27.95 -10.38
CA GLY A 227 -11.47 -27.66 -10.42
C GLY A 227 -11.92 -26.68 -9.32
N GLU A 228 -11.42 -26.84 -8.09
CA GLU A 228 -11.69 -25.88 -7.00
C GLU A 228 -11.12 -24.50 -7.32
N ARG A 229 -9.94 -24.46 -7.95
CA ARG A 229 -9.32 -23.21 -8.39
C ARG A 229 -10.14 -22.51 -9.48
N GLU A 230 -10.63 -23.26 -10.46
CA GLU A 230 -11.51 -22.72 -11.49
C GLU A 230 -12.83 -22.21 -10.90
N ALA A 231 -13.42 -22.96 -9.98
CA ALA A 231 -14.62 -22.54 -9.25
C ALA A 231 -14.38 -21.29 -8.39
N ALA A 232 -13.18 -21.12 -7.82
CA ALA A 232 -12.82 -19.89 -7.11
C ALA A 232 -12.73 -18.69 -8.06
N MET A 233 -12.05 -18.82 -9.19
CA MET A 233 -11.98 -17.74 -10.19
C MET A 233 -13.34 -17.41 -10.81
N ASN A 234 -14.25 -18.38 -10.95
CA ASN A 234 -15.61 -18.12 -11.42
C ASN A 234 -16.43 -17.33 -10.39
N ARG A 235 -16.27 -17.64 -9.08
CA ARG A 235 -16.87 -16.84 -8.01
C ARG A 235 -16.30 -15.42 -7.99
N ASP A 236 -14.98 -15.27 -8.15
CA ASP A 236 -14.35 -13.96 -8.29
C ASP A 236 -14.92 -13.17 -9.47
N ASP A 237 -15.15 -13.81 -10.64
CA ASP A 237 -15.82 -13.17 -11.78
C ASP A 237 -17.26 -12.73 -11.42
N GLU A 238 -18.03 -13.59 -10.76
CA GLU A 238 -19.41 -13.31 -10.32
C GLU A 238 -19.51 -12.16 -9.31
N ASP A 239 -18.54 -12.07 -8.40
CA ASP A 239 -18.48 -11.05 -7.35
C ASP A 239 -17.86 -9.72 -7.83
N GLY A 240 -17.27 -9.69 -9.03
CA GLY A 240 -16.72 -8.48 -9.65
C GLY A 240 -15.18 -8.39 -9.65
N TYR A 241 -14.46 -9.36 -9.11
CA TYR A 241 -13.00 -9.46 -9.14
C TYR A 241 -12.49 -10.04 -10.49
N VAL A 242 -12.98 -9.49 -11.60
CA VAL A 242 -12.82 -10.07 -12.94
C VAL A 242 -11.39 -10.10 -13.47
N LEU A 243 -10.47 -9.35 -12.85
CA LEU A 243 -9.05 -9.38 -13.20
C LEU A 243 -8.30 -10.58 -12.59
N VAL A 244 -8.88 -11.33 -11.65
CA VAL A 244 -8.22 -12.48 -11.01
C VAL A 244 -7.85 -13.54 -12.05
N LYS A 245 -8.79 -13.91 -12.92
CA LYS A 245 -8.57 -14.94 -13.96
C LYS A 245 -7.44 -14.58 -14.95
N PRO A 246 -7.42 -13.39 -15.59
CA PRO A 246 -6.33 -13.03 -16.49
C PRO A 246 -4.98 -12.84 -15.77
N LEU A 247 -4.96 -12.30 -14.54
CA LEU A 247 -3.75 -12.21 -13.73
C LEU A 247 -3.20 -13.61 -13.41
N PHE A 248 -4.06 -14.52 -12.97
CA PHE A 248 -3.70 -15.91 -12.70
C PHE A 248 -3.13 -16.60 -13.95
N GLY A 249 -3.74 -16.37 -15.11
CA GLY A 249 -3.27 -16.88 -16.40
C GLY A 249 -1.92 -16.30 -16.86
N ALA A 250 -1.55 -15.10 -16.38
CA ALA A 250 -0.28 -14.46 -16.69
C ALA A 250 0.86 -14.89 -15.75
N LEU A 251 0.56 -15.32 -14.52
CA LEU A 251 1.55 -15.76 -13.52
C LEU A 251 2.50 -16.88 -13.99
N PRO A 252 2.12 -17.85 -14.85
CA PRO A 252 3.08 -18.79 -15.44
C PRO A 252 4.26 -18.14 -16.15
N LYS A 253 4.11 -16.93 -16.72
CA LYS A 253 5.25 -16.21 -17.31
C LYS A 253 6.22 -15.73 -16.23
N PHE A 254 5.69 -15.24 -15.12
CA PHE A 254 6.48 -14.85 -13.94
C PHE A 254 7.24 -16.05 -13.36
N GLU A 255 6.54 -17.18 -13.18
CA GLU A 255 7.09 -18.43 -12.64
C GLU A 255 8.27 -18.95 -13.47
N ASN A 256 8.24 -18.75 -14.79
CA ASN A 256 9.30 -19.13 -15.73
C ASN A 256 10.35 -18.03 -15.99
N SER A 257 10.26 -16.90 -15.30
CA SER A 257 11.22 -15.79 -15.39
C SER A 257 12.12 -15.73 -14.15
N GLU A 258 13.24 -15.00 -14.23
CA GLU A 258 14.16 -14.78 -13.11
C GLU A 258 13.81 -13.63 -12.13
N PRO A 259 13.33 -12.44 -12.57
CA PRO A 259 13.23 -11.27 -11.69
C PRO A 259 12.15 -11.41 -10.61
N SER A 260 12.20 -10.54 -9.58
CA SER A 260 11.16 -10.45 -8.55
C SER A 260 9.83 -9.92 -9.09
N MET A 261 8.74 -10.15 -8.34
CA MET A 261 7.42 -9.64 -8.73
C MET A 261 7.44 -8.13 -8.90
N LYS A 262 8.10 -7.39 -8.01
CA LYS A 262 8.26 -5.93 -8.14
C LYS A 262 8.86 -5.48 -9.47
N LEU A 263 9.79 -6.25 -10.03
CA LEU A 263 10.44 -5.97 -11.32
C LEU A 263 9.64 -6.52 -12.49
N PHE A 264 9.00 -7.67 -12.34
CA PHE A 264 8.21 -8.34 -13.37
C PHE A 264 6.79 -7.76 -13.52
N PHE A 265 6.29 -7.00 -12.54
CA PHE A 265 4.91 -6.55 -12.48
C PHE A 265 4.42 -5.89 -13.76
N GLN A 266 5.25 -5.05 -14.41
CA GLN A 266 4.85 -4.41 -15.66
C GLN A 266 4.56 -5.42 -16.78
N ASP A 267 5.38 -6.46 -16.89
CA ASP A 267 5.21 -7.52 -17.88
C ASP A 267 4.02 -8.42 -17.55
N LEU A 268 3.76 -8.67 -16.27
CA LEU A 268 2.55 -9.35 -15.81
C LEU A 268 1.29 -8.62 -16.30
N VAL A 269 1.21 -7.31 -16.10
CA VAL A 269 0.05 -6.51 -16.51
C VAL A 269 -0.04 -6.41 -18.04
N ARG A 270 1.08 -6.25 -18.74
CA ARG A 270 1.14 -6.20 -20.21
C ARG A 270 0.71 -7.52 -20.86
N ALA A 271 0.91 -8.66 -20.18
CA ALA A 271 0.50 -9.96 -20.68
C ALA A 271 -1.03 -10.16 -20.76
N ILE A 272 -1.82 -9.30 -20.09
CA ILE A 272 -3.28 -9.35 -20.14
C ILE A 272 -3.78 -8.73 -21.44
N ASP A 273 -4.43 -9.53 -22.28
CA ASP A 273 -5.12 -9.03 -23.48
C ASP A 273 -6.45 -8.37 -23.08
N THR A 274 -6.45 -7.04 -23.02
CA THR A 274 -7.64 -6.25 -22.66
C THR A 274 -8.81 -6.49 -23.62
N GLY A 275 -8.55 -6.73 -24.91
CA GLY A 275 -9.60 -6.96 -25.91
C GLY A 275 -10.24 -8.34 -25.77
N ALA A 276 -9.44 -9.37 -25.51
CA ALA A 276 -9.95 -10.71 -25.20
C ALA A 276 -10.77 -10.70 -23.90
N GLU A 277 -10.26 -10.05 -22.86
CA GLU A 277 -10.95 -9.96 -21.57
C GLU A 277 -12.24 -9.14 -21.64
N ALA A 278 -12.29 -8.06 -22.45
CA ALA A 278 -13.52 -7.32 -22.67
C ALA A 278 -14.61 -8.20 -23.32
N ARG A 279 -14.23 -9.06 -24.27
CA ARG A 279 -15.16 -10.04 -24.88
C ARG A 279 -15.62 -11.10 -23.89
N ARG A 280 -14.72 -11.63 -23.06
CA ARG A 280 -15.08 -12.57 -21.98
C ARG A 280 -16.03 -11.93 -20.98
N LEU A 281 -15.72 -10.71 -20.56
CA LEU A 281 -16.50 -9.98 -19.56
C LEU A 281 -17.91 -9.63 -20.04
N ALA A 282 -18.13 -9.51 -21.35
CA ALA A 282 -19.46 -9.35 -21.93
C ALA A 282 -20.39 -10.55 -21.67
N THR A 283 -19.85 -11.74 -21.37
CA THR A 283 -20.64 -12.95 -21.06
C THR A 283 -20.75 -13.23 -19.57
N VAL A 284 -19.98 -12.54 -18.72
CA VAL A 284 -20.02 -12.71 -17.27
C VAL A 284 -21.32 -12.15 -16.72
N LYS A 285 -21.97 -12.91 -15.85
CA LYS A 285 -23.15 -12.48 -15.10
C LYS A 285 -22.74 -12.25 -13.65
N PHE A 286 -22.82 -11.00 -13.20
CA PHE A 286 -22.55 -10.70 -11.80
C PHE A 286 -23.66 -11.27 -10.91
N ALA A 287 -23.25 -11.80 -9.76
CA ALA A 287 -24.18 -12.27 -8.77
C ALA A 287 -24.93 -11.08 -8.12
N PRO A 288 -26.21 -11.27 -7.72
CA PRO A 288 -26.97 -10.22 -7.04
C PRO A 288 -26.34 -9.88 -5.69
N ALA A 289 -26.60 -8.67 -5.17
CA ALA A 289 -26.12 -8.29 -3.85
C ALA A 289 -26.59 -9.30 -2.79
N ASP A 290 -25.68 -9.74 -1.92
CA ASP A 290 -26.05 -10.61 -0.81
C ASP A 290 -26.76 -9.79 0.26
N THR A 291 -27.99 -10.17 0.61
CA THR A 291 -28.75 -9.53 1.70
C THR A 291 -28.37 -10.08 3.08
N ALA A 292 -27.44 -11.02 3.17
CA ALA A 292 -27.06 -11.67 4.42
C ALA A 292 -25.70 -12.39 4.34
N ARG A 293 -24.62 -11.77 4.83
CA ARG A 293 -23.46 -12.49 5.40
C ARG A 293 -22.58 -11.56 6.27
N PRO A 294 -22.89 -11.41 7.56
CA PRO A 294 -22.10 -10.56 8.46
C PRO A 294 -20.81 -11.21 9.00
N GLU A 295 -20.48 -12.46 8.64
CA GLU A 295 -19.52 -13.25 9.44
C GLU A 295 -18.12 -13.41 8.80
N ASP A 296 -17.97 -13.29 7.48
CA ASP A 296 -16.66 -13.33 6.81
C ASP A 296 -16.14 -11.94 6.41
N GLU A 297 -17.00 -10.92 6.45
CA GLU A 297 -16.65 -9.53 6.05
C GLU A 297 -15.64 -8.90 7.01
N ALA A 298 -15.70 -9.15 8.33
CA ALA A 298 -14.83 -8.47 9.30
C ALA A 298 -13.30 -8.67 9.06
N ALA A 299 -12.89 -9.76 8.39
CA ALA A 299 -11.50 -9.99 8.02
C ALA A 299 -11.10 -9.32 6.68
N ALA A 300 -12.05 -9.10 5.78
CA ALA A 300 -11.84 -8.50 4.45
C ALA A 300 -12.10 -6.98 4.43
N GLU A 301 -13.02 -6.50 5.26
CA GLU A 301 -13.64 -5.16 5.22
C GLU A 301 -12.71 -4.02 5.64
N GLU A 302 -11.52 -4.32 6.20
CA GLU A 302 -10.63 -3.28 6.73
C GLU A 302 -9.23 -3.26 6.08
N VAL A 303 -8.90 -4.26 5.25
CA VAL A 303 -7.74 -4.17 4.33
C VAL A 303 -7.96 -3.08 3.27
N ALA A 304 -9.22 -2.93 2.84
CA ALA A 304 -9.66 -2.00 1.80
C ALA A 304 -9.80 -0.54 2.26
N ARG A 305 -9.78 -0.24 3.58
CA ARG A 305 -9.73 1.15 4.09
C ARG A 305 -8.32 1.73 3.98
N ARG A 306 -7.77 1.73 2.77
CA ARG A 306 -6.69 2.67 2.45
C ARG A 306 -7.34 4.03 2.24
N ARG A 307 -6.72 5.10 2.75
CA ARG A 307 -6.98 6.44 2.21
C ARG A 307 -6.95 6.30 0.69
N SER A 308 -7.99 6.81 0.02
CA SER A 308 -8.07 6.94 -1.44
C SER A 308 -6.66 7.14 -1.98
N ALA A 309 -6.20 6.19 -2.79
CA ALA A 309 -4.96 6.38 -3.53
C ALA A 309 -5.04 7.77 -4.17
N ALA A 310 -4.01 8.59 -3.98
CA ALA A 310 -3.93 9.92 -4.58
C ALA A 310 -4.40 9.79 -6.04
N PRO A 311 -5.30 10.68 -6.51
CA PRO A 311 -5.92 10.54 -7.81
C PRO A 311 -4.84 10.26 -8.86
N THR A 312 -5.03 9.19 -9.63
CA THR A 312 -4.15 8.92 -10.78
C THR A 312 -4.13 10.17 -11.65
N THR A 313 -2.98 10.88 -11.69
CA THR A 313 -2.78 12.04 -12.57
C THR A 313 -2.83 11.67 -14.05
N VAL A 314 -2.82 10.36 -14.34
CA VAL A 314 -2.95 9.82 -15.69
C VAL A 314 -4.40 9.95 -16.17
N PRO A 315 -4.67 10.69 -17.26
CA PRO A 315 -6.01 10.81 -17.81
C PRO A 315 -6.61 9.45 -18.19
N ASN A 316 -7.92 9.27 -17.97
CA ASN A 316 -8.66 8.11 -18.46
C ASN A 316 -8.91 8.23 -19.97
N ASP A 317 -7.84 8.12 -20.76
CA ASP A 317 -7.85 8.22 -22.21
C ASP A 317 -6.94 7.15 -22.80
N ALA A 318 -7.52 6.21 -23.54
CA ALA A 318 -6.82 5.07 -24.11
C ALA A 318 -5.69 5.47 -25.08
N GLU A 319 -5.87 6.55 -25.85
CA GLU A 319 -4.83 7.02 -26.77
C GLU A 319 -3.65 7.63 -26.02
N VAL A 320 -3.93 8.35 -24.93
CA VAL A 320 -2.90 8.94 -24.05
C VAL A 320 -2.15 7.86 -23.28
N LEU A 321 -2.85 6.86 -22.75
CA LEU A 321 -2.24 5.72 -22.06
C LEU A 321 -1.31 4.94 -22.98
N THR A 322 -1.75 4.71 -24.22
CA THR A 322 -0.95 4.06 -25.25
C THR A 322 0.29 4.89 -25.57
N ALA A 323 0.14 6.21 -25.74
CA ALA A 323 1.25 7.11 -26.04
C ALA A 323 2.26 7.23 -24.88
N LEU A 324 1.82 7.30 -23.62
CA LEU A 324 2.70 7.27 -22.45
C LEU A 324 3.52 5.97 -22.38
N THR A 325 2.82 4.84 -22.49
CA THR A 325 3.44 3.50 -22.45
C THR A 325 4.47 3.33 -23.58
N GLU A 326 4.12 3.78 -24.79
CA GLU A 326 5.03 3.76 -25.93
C GLU A 326 6.23 4.68 -25.70
N GLY A 327 6.04 5.89 -25.18
CA GLY A 327 7.13 6.82 -24.87
C GLY A 327 8.16 6.21 -23.91
N GLU A 328 7.69 5.60 -22.82
CA GLU A 328 8.55 4.92 -21.84
C GLU A 328 9.29 3.72 -22.44
N ARG A 329 8.62 2.93 -23.29
CA ARG A 329 9.27 1.84 -24.03
C ARG A 329 10.41 2.37 -24.91
N ARG A 330 10.19 3.50 -25.60
CA ARG A 330 11.22 4.13 -26.43
C ARG A 330 12.38 4.72 -25.62
N ILE A 331 12.13 5.22 -24.40
CA ILE A 331 13.19 5.57 -23.45
C ILE A 331 14.04 4.33 -23.11
N ALA A 332 13.40 3.20 -22.80
CA ALA A 332 14.11 1.95 -22.48
C ALA A 332 14.96 1.44 -23.67
N GLU A 333 14.46 1.62 -24.89
CA GLU A 333 15.18 1.32 -26.14
C GLU A 333 16.27 2.34 -26.50
N LYS A 334 16.47 3.37 -25.67
CA LYS A 334 17.38 4.49 -25.94
C LYS A 334 17.11 5.17 -27.30
N ASN A 335 15.83 5.30 -27.65
CA ASN A 335 15.37 5.98 -28.86
C ASN A 335 14.69 7.32 -28.49
N PRO A 336 15.46 8.38 -28.23
CA PRO A 336 14.94 9.66 -27.71
C PRO A 336 13.95 10.31 -28.66
N ARG A 337 14.21 10.29 -29.97
CA ARG A 337 13.30 10.87 -30.99
C ARG A 337 11.92 10.22 -30.98
N ALA A 338 11.86 8.89 -30.92
CA ALA A 338 10.59 8.17 -30.88
C ALA A 338 9.87 8.35 -29.53
N ALA A 339 10.62 8.42 -28.43
CA ALA A 339 10.07 8.71 -27.11
C ALA A 339 9.44 10.11 -27.07
N GLU A 340 10.15 11.11 -27.58
CA GLU A 340 9.69 12.50 -27.65
C GLU A 340 8.38 12.63 -28.42
N ALA A 341 8.28 12.01 -29.60
CA ALA A 341 7.07 12.03 -30.41
C ALA A 341 5.86 11.46 -29.65
N SER A 342 6.06 10.37 -28.89
CA SER A 342 5.02 9.76 -28.08
C SER A 342 4.57 10.64 -26.92
N PHE A 343 5.49 11.26 -26.18
CA PHE A 343 5.13 12.19 -25.11
C PHE A 343 4.52 13.50 -25.65
N GLN A 344 4.99 14.01 -26.78
CA GLN A 344 4.41 15.19 -27.43
C GLN A 344 2.96 14.94 -27.88
N LYS A 345 2.64 13.72 -28.32
CA LYS A 345 1.25 13.32 -28.61
C LYS A 345 0.36 13.46 -27.38
N VAL A 346 0.85 13.07 -26.19
CA VAL A 346 0.12 13.26 -24.92
C VAL A 346 -0.07 14.75 -24.63
N LEU A 347 1.01 15.52 -24.71
CA LEU A 347 1.03 16.96 -24.41
C LEU A 347 0.18 17.81 -25.35
N THR A 348 -0.12 17.30 -26.54
CA THR A 348 -1.04 17.97 -27.49
C THR A 348 -2.47 18.00 -26.95
N LYS A 349 -2.88 16.94 -26.23
CA LYS A 349 -4.24 16.81 -25.68
C LYS A 349 -4.31 17.20 -24.20
N TYR A 350 -3.24 16.96 -23.46
CA TYR A 350 -3.09 17.28 -22.03
C TYR A 350 -1.79 18.06 -21.81
N PRO A 351 -1.77 19.39 -22.05
CA PRO A 351 -0.55 20.21 -22.05
C PRO A 351 0.22 20.23 -20.73
N ASP A 352 -0.44 19.90 -19.62
CA ASP A 352 0.13 19.95 -18.26
C ASP A 352 0.32 18.56 -17.66
N GLN A 353 0.26 17.49 -18.47
CA GLN A 353 0.38 16.13 -17.98
C GLN A 353 1.81 15.85 -17.45
N ALA A 354 1.94 15.81 -16.13
CA ALA A 354 3.21 15.70 -15.40
C ALA A 354 4.11 14.53 -15.85
N ARG A 355 3.58 13.33 -16.09
CA ARG A 355 4.34 12.16 -16.57
C ARG A 355 4.82 12.31 -18.00
N ALA A 356 4.07 12.97 -18.87
CA ALA A 356 4.53 13.22 -20.23
C ALA A 356 5.70 14.21 -20.21
N TRP A 357 5.59 15.28 -19.41
CA TRP A 357 6.72 16.18 -19.16
C TRP A 357 7.91 15.48 -18.52
N TYR A 358 7.69 14.60 -17.54
CA TYR A 358 8.76 13.80 -16.95
C TYR A 358 9.48 12.95 -18.01
N GLY A 359 8.70 12.32 -18.90
CA GLY A 359 9.22 11.61 -20.09
C GLY A 359 10.06 12.51 -21.00
N ILE A 360 9.62 13.74 -21.28
CA ILE A 360 10.41 14.73 -22.05
C ILE A 360 11.73 15.09 -21.31
N GLY A 361 11.71 15.16 -19.98
CA GLY A 361 12.92 15.38 -19.18
C GLY A 361 13.91 14.22 -19.33
N LEU A 362 13.42 12.98 -19.33
CA LEU A 362 14.24 11.79 -19.58
C LEU A 362 14.78 11.74 -21.03
N VAL A 363 13.98 12.16 -22.02
CA VAL A 363 14.47 12.34 -23.41
C VAL A 363 15.63 13.32 -23.43
N ALA A 364 15.49 14.48 -22.79
CA ALA A 364 16.56 15.48 -22.76
C ALA A 364 17.84 14.96 -22.10
N LEU A 365 17.73 14.15 -21.04
CA LEU A 365 18.89 13.47 -20.44
C LEU A 365 19.55 12.47 -21.41
N LEU A 366 18.76 11.70 -22.17
CA LEU A 366 19.27 10.77 -23.18
C LEU A 366 19.99 11.50 -24.33
N ASP A 367 19.51 12.68 -24.71
CA ASP A 367 20.13 13.54 -25.73
C ASP A 367 21.30 14.37 -25.19
N HIS A 368 21.67 14.20 -23.92
CA HIS A 368 22.70 14.97 -23.21
C HIS A 368 22.42 16.49 -23.18
N ASP A 369 21.15 16.89 -23.29
CA ASP A 369 20.70 18.28 -23.18
C ASP A 369 20.34 18.61 -21.72
N ALA A 370 21.37 18.88 -20.92
CA ALA A 370 21.23 19.19 -19.50
C ALA A 370 20.38 20.46 -19.27
N ALA A 371 20.47 21.46 -20.16
CA ALA A 371 19.72 22.70 -20.05
C ALA A 371 18.21 22.45 -20.21
N ARG A 372 17.83 21.67 -21.22
CA ARG A 372 16.43 21.27 -21.43
C ARG A 372 15.93 20.36 -20.32
N ALA A 373 16.72 19.38 -19.89
CA ALA A 373 16.37 18.49 -18.79
C ALA A 373 16.09 19.28 -17.50
N LYS A 374 16.96 20.25 -17.17
CA LYS A 374 16.81 21.14 -16.03
C LYS A 374 15.54 21.98 -16.10
N GLN A 375 15.24 22.57 -17.26
CA GLN A 375 14.00 23.33 -17.45
C GLN A 375 12.76 22.45 -17.23
N VAL A 376 12.76 21.24 -17.78
CA VAL A 376 11.61 20.32 -17.70
C VAL A 376 11.41 19.78 -16.29
N PHE A 377 12.45 19.29 -15.63
CA PHE A 377 12.33 18.81 -14.25
C PHE A 377 12.04 19.96 -13.27
N GLY A 378 12.61 21.15 -13.47
CA GLY A 378 12.30 22.33 -12.66
C GLY A 378 10.83 22.72 -12.70
N ARG A 379 10.19 22.57 -13.86
CA ARG A 379 8.73 22.73 -14.00
C ARG A 379 7.94 21.74 -13.14
N LEU A 380 8.43 20.53 -12.98
CA LEU A 380 7.75 19.45 -12.25
C LEU A 380 7.99 19.49 -10.74
N THR A 381 8.98 20.25 -10.26
CA THR A 381 9.30 20.34 -8.83
C THR A 381 8.76 21.58 -8.15
N THR A 382 8.56 22.68 -8.89
CA THR A 382 8.17 23.96 -8.32
C THR A 382 7.15 24.71 -9.18
N GLY A 383 6.34 25.56 -8.55
CA GLY A 383 5.37 26.41 -9.24
C GLY A 383 4.05 25.71 -9.58
N GLU A 384 3.29 26.32 -10.50
CA GLU A 384 1.92 25.90 -10.87
C GLU A 384 1.85 24.48 -11.46
N HIS A 385 2.92 24.02 -12.09
CA HIS A 385 2.99 22.71 -12.76
C HIS A 385 3.71 21.65 -11.94
N ALA A 386 3.99 21.93 -10.66
CA ALA A 386 4.63 20.97 -9.78
C ALA A 386 3.79 19.69 -9.69
N ALA A 387 4.46 18.53 -9.78
CA ALA A 387 3.84 17.22 -9.78
C ALA A 387 3.40 16.77 -8.37
N THR A 388 2.79 17.67 -7.59
CA THR A 388 2.38 17.43 -6.20
C THR A 388 1.38 16.29 -6.05
N GLN A 389 0.63 15.99 -7.11
CA GLN A 389 -0.31 14.86 -7.17
C GLN A 389 0.32 13.56 -7.70
N ASP A 390 1.60 13.58 -8.11
CA ASP A 390 2.34 12.40 -8.56
C ASP A 390 3.69 12.32 -7.82
N PRO A 391 3.71 11.74 -6.60
CA PRO A 391 4.92 11.66 -5.78
C PRO A 391 6.10 10.98 -6.45
N MET A 392 5.86 10.05 -7.37
CA MET A 392 6.92 9.39 -8.15
C MET A 392 7.60 10.39 -9.08
N VAL A 393 6.82 11.12 -9.88
CA VAL A 393 7.34 12.14 -10.78
C VAL A 393 8.03 13.25 -10.01
N LEU A 394 7.43 13.72 -8.91
CA LEU A 394 7.99 14.80 -8.09
C LEU A 394 9.35 14.40 -7.50
N ALA A 395 9.41 13.25 -6.83
CA ALA A 395 10.63 12.78 -6.17
C ALA A 395 11.77 12.54 -7.18
N TRP A 396 11.51 11.86 -8.30
CA TRP A 396 12.55 11.62 -9.29
C TRP A 396 12.98 12.89 -10.04
N SER A 397 12.07 13.85 -10.26
CA SER A 397 12.43 15.14 -10.86
C SER A 397 13.42 15.90 -9.97
N HIS A 398 13.20 15.92 -8.65
CA HIS A 398 14.17 16.46 -7.70
C HIS A 398 15.52 15.71 -7.74
N VAL A 399 15.53 14.38 -7.82
CA VAL A 399 16.79 13.60 -7.95
C VAL A 399 17.56 13.98 -9.22
N TYR A 400 16.89 14.11 -10.36
CA TYR A 400 17.56 14.47 -11.61
C TYR A 400 18.08 15.90 -11.61
N LEU A 401 17.31 16.87 -11.07
CA LEU A 401 17.79 18.23 -10.88
C LEU A 401 19.04 18.26 -10.01
N ALA A 402 19.03 17.53 -8.88
CA ALA A 402 20.16 17.48 -7.98
C ALA A 402 21.44 16.99 -8.68
N ARG A 403 21.34 15.95 -9.52
CA ARG A 403 22.46 15.44 -10.32
C ARG A 403 22.96 16.47 -11.33
N ILE A 404 22.05 17.10 -12.07
CA ILE A 404 22.41 18.14 -13.03
C ILE A 404 23.13 19.31 -12.33
N TYR A 405 22.62 19.77 -11.19
CA TYR A 405 23.26 20.85 -10.43
C TYR A 405 24.63 20.45 -9.85
N ASP A 406 24.81 19.21 -9.40
CA ASP A 406 26.12 18.72 -8.95
C ASP A 406 27.13 18.67 -10.11
N ASP A 407 26.70 18.17 -11.28
CA ASP A 407 27.53 18.13 -12.49
C ASP A 407 27.90 19.54 -13.00
N GLU A 408 27.00 20.51 -12.83
CA GLU A 408 27.24 21.94 -13.14
C GLU A 408 28.11 22.67 -12.11
N GLY A 409 28.53 22.00 -11.03
CA GLY A 409 29.34 22.61 -9.98
C GLY A 409 28.56 23.50 -9.00
N ASN A 410 27.25 23.25 -8.83
CA ASN A 410 26.36 23.92 -7.88
C ASN A 410 25.94 22.97 -6.73
N PRO A 411 26.89 22.52 -5.87
CA PRO A 411 26.65 21.48 -4.88
C PRO A 411 25.62 21.88 -3.81
N GLU A 412 25.50 23.17 -3.48
CA GLU A 412 24.52 23.64 -2.50
C GLU A 412 23.08 23.51 -3.01
N VAL A 413 22.86 23.83 -4.30
CA VAL A 413 21.54 23.61 -4.93
C VAL A 413 21.26 22.12 -5.05
N ALA A 414 22.26 21.32 -5.42
CA ALA A 414 22.12 19.87 -5.47
C ALA A 414 21.70 19.27 -4.11
N LYS A 415 22.29 19.73 -3.01
CA LYS A 415 21.90 19.31 -1.65
C LYS A 415 20.44 19.67 -1.34
N MET A 416 20.00 20.88 -1.68
CA MET A 416 18.61 21.30 -1.46
C MET A 416 17.61 20.41 -2.24
N GLU A 417 17.93 20.11 -3.49
CA GLU A 417 17.10 19.24 -4.33
C GLU A 417 17.05 17.82 -3.76
N TYR A 418 18.19 17.23 -3.34
CA TYR A 418 18.17 15.93 -2.68
C TYR A 418 17.42 15.92 -1.34
N GLN A 419 17.50 17.00 -0.54
CA GLN A 419 16.70 17.13 0.69
C GLN A 419 15.20 17.18 0.37
N SER A 420 14.82 17.83 -0.73
CA SER A 420 13.42 17.94 -1.15
C SER A 420 12.81 16.58 -1.45
N VAL A 421 13.58 15.64 -2.01
CA VAL A 421 13.16 14.24 -2.23
C VAL A 421 12.71 13.56 -0.93
N LEU A 422 13.40 13.82 0.19
CA LEU A 422 13.09 13.20 1.48
C LEU A 422 11.77 13.71 2.07
N ASN A 423 11.32 14.90 1.64
CA ASN A 423 10.09 15.53 2.06
C ASN A 423 8.88 15.21 1.15
N VAL A 424 9.09 14.46 0.05
CA VAL A 424 7.99 14.04 -0.83
C VAL A 424 7.22 12.90 -0.17
N GLU A 425 6.04 13.23 0.39
CA GLU A 425 5.11 12.25 0.95
C GLU A 425 4.65 11.26 -0.13
N GLY A 426 4.72 9.95 0.15
CA GLY A 426 4.40 8.90 -0.82
C GLY A 426 5.43 8.72 -1.94
N GLY A 427 6.58 9.40 -1.89
CA GLY A 427 7.65 9.26 -2.88
C GLY A 427 8.31 7.87 -2.87
N PRO A 428 8.80 7.35 -4.02
CA PRO A 428 9.45 6.04 -4.11
C PRO A 428 10.69 5.95 -3.23
N GLU A 429 10.83 4.84 -2.50
CA GLU A 429 11.97 4.64 -1.60
C GLU A 429 13.31 4.65 -2.36
N GLN A 430 13.34 4.16 -3.59
CA GLN A 430 14.55 4.21 -4.43
C GLN A 430 15.00 5.64 -4.73
N ALA A 431 14.06 6.59 -4.86
CA ALA A 431 14.39 7.99 -5.03
C ALA A 431 14.97 8.57 -3.74
N LYS A 432 14.40 8.23 -2.58
CA LYS A 432 14.93 8.63 -1.26
C LYS A 432 16.33 8.07 -1.01
N GLN A 433 16.56 6.80 -1.31
CA GLN A 433 17.89 6.18 -1.24
C GLN A 433 18.90 6.84 -2.20
N ALA A 434 18.47 7.16 -3.42
CA ALA A 434 19.31 7.89 -4.37
C ALA A 434 19.66 9.29 -3.83
N ALA A 435 18.72 9.97 -3.18
CA ALA A 435 18.95 11.26 -2.56
C ALA A 435 19.88 11.21 -1.36
N GLN A 436 19.72 10.22 -0.48
CA GLN A 436 20.63 9.98 0.65
C GLN A 436 22.07 9.72 0.18
N LYS A 437 22.23 8.89 -0.86
CA LYS A 437 23.53 8.64 -1.49
C LYS A 437 24.11 9.92 -2.10
N GLY A 438 23.27 10.71 -2.78
CA GLY A 438 23.64 12.01 -3.33
C GLY A 438 24.12 12.98 -2.25
N LEU A 439 23.39 13.12 -1.15
CA LEU A 439 23.77 13.98 -0.03
C LEU A 439 25.11 13.56 0.59
N ALA A 440 25.35 12.27 0.74
CA ALA A 440 26.63 11.75 1.23
C ALA A 440 27.79 12.07 0.26
N ALA A 441 27.55 11.97 -1.05
CA ALA A 441 28.56 12.24 -2.07
C ALA A 441 28.88 13.73 -2.23
N VAL A 442 27.89 14.62 -2.15
CA VAL A 442 28.07 16.08 -2.25
C VAL A 442 28.64 16.66 -0.94
N GLY A 443 28.45 15.97 0.19
CA GLY A 443 29.03 16.34 1.49
C GLY A 443 30.44 15.80 1.75
N GLY A 444 30.87 14.78 0.99
CA GLY A 444 32.24 14.29 1.01
C GLY A 444 33.13 15.15 0.13
N ASP A 445 34.13 15.80 0.72
CA ASP A 445 35.14 16.60 0.02
C ASP A 445 35.66 15.84 -1.21
N LYS A 446 35.35 16.31 -2.42
CA LYS A 446 35.97 15.83 -3.66
C LYS A 446 37.44 16.22 -3.55
N THR A 447 38.24 15.39 -2.89
CA THR A 447 39.70 15.54 -2.81
C THR A 447 40.19 15.63 -4.24
N THR A 448 40.57 16.85 -4.60
CA THR A 448 41.13 17.22 -5.88
C THR A 448 42.49 16.55 -5.99
N ALA A 449 42.50 15.31 -6.49
CA ALA A 449 43.68 14.77 -7.13
C ALA A 449 43.88 15.58 -8.43
N ARG A 450 44.71 16.63 -8.33
CA ARG A 450 45.30 17.33 -9.46
C ARG A 450 46.75 16.85 -9.61
N PRO A 451 47.25 16.90 -10.84
CA PRO A 451 47.55 15.76 -11.71
C PRO A 451 48.74 14.90 -11.29
#